data_AF-A0A372DZ27-F1
#
_entry.id   AF-A0A372DZ27-F1
#
_cell.length_a   1.000
_cell.length_b   1.000
_cell.length_c   1.000
_cell.angle_alpha   90.00
_cell.angle_beta   90.00
_cell.angle_gamma   90.00
#
_symmetry.space_group_name_H-M   'P 1'
#
loop_
_entity.id
_entity.type
_entity.pdbx_description
1 polymer ?
#
loop_
_entity_poly.entity_id
_entity_poly.type
_entity_poly.pdbx_seq_one_letter_code
_entity_poly.pdbx_strand_id
1 'polypeptide(L)' 'MGLFDALEPVGVEIKGHELHCVICRHNRFWRRKAQLNSATSTFLSLDWTDASALCYECDNCGYLHWFMPQ' A
#
# COMPACT_ATOMS: atom_id res chain seq x y z
N MET A 1 10.23 7.17 -13.24
CA MET A 1 9.43 7.02 -12.00
C MET A 1 10.30 6.21 -11.05
N GLY A 2 11.12 6.84 -10.22
CA GLY A 2 10.84 7.04 -8.78
C GLY A 2 11.82 6.17 -7.97
N LEU A 3 12.92 6.77 -7.50
CA LEU A 3 14.18 6.12 -7.08
C LEU A 3 14.22 5.60 -5.63
N PHE A 4 13.09 5.46 -4.94
CA PHE A 4 13.07 5.09 -3.51
C PHE A 4 11.82 4.29 -3.11
N ASP A 5 11.55 3.18 -3.79
CA ASP A 5 10.83 2.08 -3.14
C ASP A 5 11.84 1.34 -2.25
N ALA A 6 11.46 0.99 -1.02
CA ALA A 6 12.33 0.28 -0.08
C ALA A 6 12.99 -0.91 -0.80
N LEU A 7 14.32 -1.00 -0.80
CA LEU A 7 15.10 -1.90 -1.66
C LEU A 7 14.81 -3.39 -1.44
N GLU A 8 14.20 -3.76 -0.31
CA GLU A 8 13.92 -5.15 0.04
C GLU A 8 12.53 -5.32 0.70
N PRO A 9 11.88 -6.48 0.50
CA PRO A 9 10.66 -6.86 1.20
C PRO A 9 10.88 -6.97 2.71
N VAL A 10 9.98 -6.40 3.50
CA VAL A 10 10.08 -6.41 4.97
C VAL A 10 8.93 -7.15 5.63
N GLY A 11 9.18 -7.67 6.83
CA GLY A 11 8.12 -8.10 7.74
C GLY A 11 7.33 -6.91 8.24
N VAL A 12 6.01 -7.08 8.39
CA VAL A 12 5.10 -5.99 8.76
C VAL A 12 4.27 -6.41 9.96
N GLU A 13 4.16 -5.51 10.94
CA GLU A 13 3.29 -5.66 12.10
C GLU A 13 2.21 -4.57 12.08
N ILE A 14 0.96 -4.96 12.33
CA ILE A 14 -0.20 -4.06 12.37
C ILE A 14 -0.95 -4.29 13.67
N LYS A 15 -1.03 -3.26 14.52
CA LYS A 15 -1.68 -3.31 15.84
C LYS A 15 -1.19 -4.48 16.71
N GLY A 16 0.11 -4.82 16.69
CA GLY A 16 0.65 -5.93 17.48
C GLY A 16 0.56 -7.30 16.79
N HIS A 17 0.07 -7.37 15.55
CA HIS A 17 -0.09 -8.62 14.81
C HIS A 17 0.81 -8.65 13.58
N GLU A 18 1.57 -9.75 13.42
CA GLU A 18 2.32 -9.99 12.19
C GLU A 18 1.36 -10.16 11.01
N LEU A 19 1.64 -9.40 9.94
CA LEU A 19 0.89 -9.50 8.70
C LEU A 19 1.34 -10.76 7.95
N HIS A 20 0.38 -11.64 7.66
CA HIS A 20 0.55 -12.73 6.72
C HIS A 20 -0.36 -12.53 5.52
N CYS A 21 0.16 -12.85 4.32
CA CYS A 21 -0.62 -12.75 3.10
C CYS A 21 -1.87 -13.62 3.22
N VAL A 22 -3.05 -13.04 3.00
CA VAL A 22 -4.31 -13.81 3.09
C VAL A 22 -4.43 -14.87 1.99
N ILE A 23 -3.68 -14.72 0.91
CA ILE A 23 -3.68 -15.64 -0.24
C ILE A 23 -2.65 -16.76 -0.06
N CYS A 24 -1.39 -16.44 0.23
CA CYS A 24 -0.29 -17.43 0.21
C CYS A 24 0.45 -17.59 1.55
N ARG A 25 0.01 -16.91 2.62
CA ARG A 25 0.59 -16.94 3.98
C ARG A 25 2.04 -16.44 4.12
N HIS A 26 2.67 -15.99 3.04
CA HIS A 26 3.98 -15.34 3.07
C HIS A 26 3.96 -14.08 3.93
N ASN A 27 5.11 -13.72 4.52
CA ASN A 27 5.23 -12.69 5.57
C ASN A 27 6.16 -11.52 5.22
N ARG A 28 6.58 -11.39 3.95
CA ARG A 28 7.36 -10.24 3.47
C ARG A 28 6.58 -9.43 2.45
N PHE A 29 6.70 -8.11 2.55
CA PHE A 29 5.90 -7.18 1.77
C PHE A 29 6.68 -5.96 1.30
N TRP A 30 6.30 -5.46 0.13
CA TRP A 30 6.66 -4.12 -0.33
C TRP A 30 5.66 -3.11 0.21
N ARG A 31 6.16 -2.06 0.86
CA ARG A 31 5.31 -0.97 1.35
C ARG A 31 5.03 0.00 0.20
N ARG A 32 3.76 0.26 -0.09
CA ARG A 32 3.32 1.23 -1.11
C ARG A 32 2.31 2.21 -0.54
N LYS A 33 2.22 3.39 -1.16
CA LYS A 33 1.11 4.32 -0.95
C LYS A 33 0.33 4.41 -2.26
N ALA A 34 -0.97 4.17 -2.19
CA ALA A 34 -1.86 4.26 -3.33
C ALA A 34 -2.78 5.47 -3.17
N GLN A 35 -2.91 6.28 -4.22
CA GLN A 35 -3.85 7.39 -4.26
C GLN A 35 -5.27 6.86 -4.55
N LEU A 36 -6.28 7.30 -3.80
CA LEU A 36 -7.67 6.84 -3.93
C LEU A 36 -8.50 7.72 -4.88
N ASN A 37 -7.85 8.55 -5.69
CA ASN A 37 -8.48 9.64 -6.41
C ASN A 37 -9.26 9.08 -7.62
N SER A 38 -10.49 9.57 -7.84
CA SER A 38 -11.21 9.29 -9.10
C SER A 38 -10.56 10.06 -10.25
N ALA A 39 -10.42 9.45 -11.42
CA ALA A 39 -9.78 10.04 -12.61
C ALA A 39 -10.38 11.40 -13.03
N THR A 40 -11.62 11.71 -12.63
CA THR A 40 -12.32 12.98 -12.87
C THR A 40 -11.87 14.14 -11.99
N SER A 41 -11.20 13.90 -10.86
CA SER A 41 -10.74 14.95 -9.94
C SER A 41 -9.42 15.63 -10.36
N THR A 42 -8.68 15.05 -11.33
CA THR A 42 -7.41 15.63 -11.81
C THR A 42 -7.62 16.82 -12.77
N PHE A 43 -8.82 16.98 -13.34
CA PHE A 43 -9.14 18.05 -14.28
C PHE A 43 -9.65 19.35 -13.62
N LEU A 44 -10.04 19.30 -12.36
CA LEU A 44 -10.52 20.45 -11.59
C LEU A 44 -9.67 20.55 -10.32
N SER A 45 -8.72 21.49 -10.33
CA SER A 45 -7.78 21.86 -9.28
C SER A 45 -8.34 21.80 -7.84
N LEU A 46 -8.37 20.61 -7.24
CA LEU A 46 -8.82 20.35 -5.87
C LEU A 46 -7.86 19.33 -5.23
N ASP A 47 -6.58 19.68 -5.18
CA ASP A 47 -5.47 18.94 -4.54
C ASP A 47 -5.57 18.87 -2.99
N TRP A 48 -6.77 19.04 -2.40
CA TRP A 48 -6.97 19.06 -0.94
C TRP A 48 -7.71 17.84 -0.39
N THR A 49 -8.01 16.85 -1.23
CA THR A 49 -8.66 15.59 -0.80
C THR A 49 -7.85 14.35 -1.19
N ASP A 50 -6.52 14.47 -1.10
CA ASP A 50 -5.55 13.41 -1.44
C ASP A 50 -5.59 12.29 -0.39
N ALA A 51 -6.70 11.53 -0.38
CA ALA A 51 -6.87 10.36 0.44
C ALA A 51 -5.92 9.28 -0.09
N SER A 52 -4.75 9.16 0.54
CA SER A 52 -3.81 8.08 0.25
C SER A 52 -4.05 6.90 1.18
N ALA A 53 -4.14 5.70 0.60
CA ALA A 53 -4.17 4.45 1.34
C ALA A 53 -2.76 3.89 1.49
N LEU A 54 -2.48 3.31 2.66
CA LEU A 54 -1.28 2.51 2.86
C LEU A 54 -1.55 1.11 2.33
N CYS A 55 -0.64 0.59 1.52
CA CYS A 55 -0.75 -0.75 0.95
C CYS A 55 0.51 -1.57 1.24
N TYR A 56 0.33 -2.87 1.43
CA TYR A 56 1.41 -3.84 1.53
C TYR A 56 1.23 -4.90 0.46
N GLU A 57 2.16 -4.95 -0.49
CA GLU A 57 2.17 -5.93 -1.58
C GLU A 57 2.97 -7.16 -1.16
N CYS A 58 2.38 -8.35 -1.27
CA CYS A 58 3.08 -9.59 -0.98
C CYS A 58 4.18 -9.85 -2.01
N ASP A 59 5.43 -9.98 -1.56
CA ASP A 59 6.58 -10.25 -2.43
C ASP A 59 6.50 -11.60 -3.19
N ASN A 60 5.75 -12.56 -2.65
CA ASN A 60 5.63 -13.89 -3.24
C ASN A 60 4.50 -14.02 -4.28
N CYS A 61 3.39 -13.30 -4.13
CA CYS A 61 2.21 -13.49 -5.01
C CYS A 61 1.58 -12.19 -5.55
N GLY A 62 2.13 -11.03 -5.19
CA GLY A 62 1.64 -9.72 -5.66
C GLY A 62 0.33 -9.25 -5.05
N TYR A 63 -0.28 -10.00 -4.12
CA TYR A 63 -1.53 -9.57 -3.48
C TYR A 63 -1.34 -8.30 -2.63
N LEU A 64 -2.20 -7.30 -2.83
CA LEU A 64 -2.18 -6.03 -2.11
C LEU A 64 -3.13 -6.05 -0.91
N HIS A 65 -2.59 -5.84 0.28
CA HIS A 65 -3.36 -5.55 1.47
C HIS A 65 -3.57 -4.04 1.60
N TRP A 66 -4.84 -3.61 1.60
CA TRP A 66 -5.23 -2.20 1.67
C TRP A 66 -5.56 -1.79 3.10
N PHE A 67 -4.99 -0.66 3.54
CA PHE A 67 -5.25 -0.05 4.82
C PHE A 67 -5.65 1.41 4.62
N MET A 68 -6.92 1.71 4.87
CA MET A 68 -7.43 3.08 4.88
C MET A 68 -6.88 3.83 6.10
N PRO A 69 -6.58 5.13 5.98
CA PRO A 69 -6.31 5.97 7.15
C PRO A 69 -7.52 5.94 8.10
N GLN A 70 -7.26 5.80 9.40
CA GLN A 70 -8.26 5.82 10.50
C GLN A 70 -8.24 7.16 11.22
#